data_AF-Q5I5N1-F1
#
_entry.id   AF-Q5I5N1-F1
#
_cell.length_a   1.000
_cell.length_b   1.000
_cell.length_c   1.000
_cell.angle_alpha   90.00
_cell.angle_beta   90.00
_cell.angle_gamma   90.00
#
_symmetry.space_group_name_H-M   'P 1'
#
loop_
_entity.id
_entity.type
_entity.pdbx_description
1 polymer ?
#
loop_
_entity_poly.entity_id
_entity_poly.type
_entity_poly.pdbx_seq_one_letter_code
_entity_poly.pdbx_strand_id
1 'polypeptide(L)'
;VIDLGTTNSVVAVMEGGEPVVIPNAEGSRLTPSVVGFSKTGERLVGQLAKRQAVSNPSRTVVSIKRHMGEDYKVTIDGKSYTPQEISAMILQKLKADAEAYLGEKVTDAVITCPAYFTDSQRQATKDAGAIAGLNVLRIINEPTASSLAYGLDKIKDGKEHRFLIYDLGGGTFDVSILNLADGVFEVEASHGNGHLGGDDFDARVMEWIAKKYKEQ
;
A
#
# COMPACT_ATOMS: atom_id res chain seq x y z
N VAL A 1 -1.45 5.99 -10.78
CA VAL A 1 -0.48 5.39 -9.82
C VAL A 1 -1.27 4.82 -8.67
N ILE A 2 -0.90 3.63 -8.20
CA ILE A 2 -1.46 3.00 -7.01
C ILE A 2 -0.39 2.99 -5.93
N ASP A 3 -0.70 3.59 -4.79
CA ASP A 3 0.03 3.35 -3.56
C ASP A 3 -0.57 2.14 -2.85
N LEU A 4 0.14 1.01 -2.85
CA LEU A 4 -0.29 -0.22 -2.18
C LEU A 4 0.37 -0.28 -0.81
N GLY A 5 -0.17 0.41 0.19
CA GLY A 5 0.42 0.45 1.53
C GLY A 5 0.02 -0.72 2.43
N THR A 6 0.73 -0.88 3.55
CA THR A 6 0.47 -1.98 4.51
C THR A 6 -0.89 -1.87 5.18
N THR A 7 -1.29 -0.65 5.55
CA THR A 7 -2.54 -0.39 6.29
C THR A 7 -3.60 0.28 5.43
N ASN A 8 -3.19 1.18 4.54
CA ASN A 8 -4.07 1.86 3.60
C ASN A 8 -3.45 1.84 2.21
N SER A 9 -4.29 1.85 1.20
CA SER A 9 -3.92 2.01 -0.20
C SER A 9 -4.66 3.20 -0.79
N VAL A 10 -4.06 3.79 -1.81
CA VAL A 10 -4.54 5.00 -2.49
C VAL A 10 -4.40 4.81 -3.99
N VAL A 11 -5.32 5.38 -4.76
CA VAL A 11 -5.21 5.47 -6.20
C VAL A 11 -5.25 6.93 -6.64
N ALA A 12 -4.34 7.29 -7.53
CA ALA A 12 -4.28 8.58 -8.18
C ALA A 12 -4.25 8.42 -9.70
N VAL A 13 -4.90 9.34 -10.40
CA VAL A 13 -4.97 9.41 -11.87
C VAL A 13 -4.39 10.73 -12.35
N MET A 14 -4.08 10.85 -13.64
CA MET A 14 -3.64 12.11 -14.23
C MET A 14 -4.85 12.81 -14.85
N GLU A 15 -5.20 14.00 -14.37
CA GLU A 15 -6.24 14.84 -14.95
C GLU A 15 -5.65 16.19 -15.34
N GLY A 16 -5.79 16.59 -16.61
CA GLY A 16 -5.28 17.89 -17.06
C GLY A 16 -3.77 18.09 -16.90
N GLY A 17 -3.00 17.00 -16.81
CA GLY A 17 -1.55 17.05 -16.58
C GLY A 17 -1.14 17.04 -15.11
N GLU A 18 -2.10 17.06 -14.18
CA GLU A 18 -1.86 17.05 -12.73
C GLU A 18 -2.27 15.71 -12.09
N PRO A 19 -1.54 15.22 -11.09
CA PRO A 19 -1.94 14.02 -10.35
C PRO A 19 -3.10 14.33 -9.39
N VAL A 20 -4.21 13.59 -9.53
CA VAL A 20 -5.41 13.73 -8.69
C VAL A 20 -5.66 12.43 -7.93
N VAL A 21 -5.74 12.54 -6.60
CA VAL A 21 -6.14 11.42 -5.72
C VAL A 21 -7.67 11.31 -5.72
N ILE A 22 -8.17 10.17 -6.16
CA ILE A 22 -9.60 9.93 -6.32
C ILE A 22 -10.20 9.27 -5.07
N PRO A 23 -11.49 9.53 -4.75
CA PRO A 23 -12.19 8.83 -3.70
C PRO A 23 -12.57 7.40 -4.13
N ASN A 24 -12.64 6.47 -3.17
CA ASN A 24 -13.26 5.17 -3.36
C ASN A 24 -14.79 5.25 -3.34
N ALA A 25 -15.48 4.12 -3.63
CA ALA A 25 -16.94 4.03 -3.56
C ALA A 25 -17.55 4.44 -2.20
N GLU A 26 -16.76 4.40 -1.12
CA GLU A 26 -17.15 4.83 0.22
C GLU A 26 -16.92 6.33 0.49
N GLY A 27 -16.44 7.10 -0.50
CA GLY A 27 -16.19 8.54 -0.40
C GLY A 27 -14.86 8.91 0.27
N SER A 28 -14.00 7.93 0.58
CA SER A 28 -12.70 8.15 1.20
C SER A 28 -11.58 8.11 0.16
N ARG A 29 -10.57 8.97 0.29
CA ARG A 29 -9.34 8.87 -0.52
C ARG A 29 -8.39 7.77 -0.06
N LEU A 30 -8.64 7.21 1.13
CA LEU A 30 -7.89 6.09 1.69
C LEU A 30 -8.77 4.85 1.69
N THR A 31 -8.26 3.76 1.11
CA THR A 31 -8.89 2.44 1.17
C THR A 31 -8.07 1.56 2.12
N PRO A 32 -8.63 1.06 3.22
CA PRO A 32 -7.91 0.14 4.09
C PRO A 32 -7.38 -1.08 3.33
N SER A 33 -6.12 -1.46 3.55
CA SER A 33 -5.49 -2.65 2.96
C SER A 33 -5.93 -3.91 3.72
N VAL A 34 -7.24 -4.15 3.74
CA VAL A 34 -7.90 -5.19 4.51
C VAL A 34 -8.80 -5.99 3.59
N VAL A 35 -8.70 -7.32 3.67
CA VAL A 35 -9.54 -8.26 2.94
C VAL A 35 -10.25 -9.14 3.95
N GLY A 36 -11.57 -9.30 3.84
CA GLY A 36 -12.32 -10.18 4.72
C GLY A 36 -13.29 -11.05 3.95
N PHE A 37 -13.68 -12.16 4.55
CA PHE A 37 -14.63 -13.12 4.00
C PHE A 37 -15.83 -13.19 4.94
N SER A 38 -16.99 -12.78 4.44
CA SER A 38 -18.23 -12.77 5.21
C SER A 38 -18.66 -14.19 5.57
N LYS A 39 -19.62 -14.33 6.50
CA LYS A 39 -20.15 -15.65 6.87
C LYS A 39 -20.66 -16.47 5.69
N THR A 40 -21.19 -15.80 4.66
CA THR A 40 -21.71 -16.42 3.43
C THR A 40 -20.64 -16.67 2.37
N GLY A 41 -19.37 -16.32 2.64
CA GLY A 41 -18.25 -16.48 1.70
C GLY A 41 -18.06 -15.30 0.75
N GLU A 42 -18.84 -14.23 0.90
CA GLU A 42 -18.67 -13.00 0.14
C GLU A 42 -17.35 -12.31 0.52
N ARG A 43 -16.59 -11.90 -0.49
CA ARG A 43 -15.35 -11.16 -0.30
C ARG A 43 -15.65 -9.69 -0.05
N LEU A 44 -15.14 -9.17 1.07
CA LEU A 44 -15.17 -7.78 1.47
C LEU A 44 -13.75 -7.21 1.38
N VAL A 45 -13.61 -5.97 0.93
CA VAL A 45 -12.31 -5.29 0.81
C VAL A 45 -12.45 -3.86 1.33
N GLY A 46 -11.41 -3.30 1.92
CA GLY A 46 -11.41 -1.91 2.36
C GLY A 46 -12.23 -1.70 3.63
N GLN A 47 -13.05 -0.65 3.64
CA GLN A 47 -13.78 -0.22 4.83
C GLN A 47 -14.76 -1.28 5.33
N LEU A 48 -15.40 -2.03 4.43
CA LEU A 48 -16.32 -3.11 4.79
C LEU A 48 -15.59 -4.25 5.51
N ALA A 49 -14.41 -4.64 5.01
CA ALA A 49 -13.58 -5.66 5.64
C ALA A 49 -13.05 -5.19 7.01
N LYS A 50 -12.60 -3.93 7.11
CA LYS A 50 -12.12 -3.33 8.36
C LYS A 50 -13.21 -3.30 9.45
N ARG A 51 -14.46 -2.98 9.08
CA ARG A 51 -15.59 -2.93 10.04
C ARG A 51 -15.87 -4.28 10.68
N GLN A 52 -15.79 -5.37 9.93
CA GLN A 52 -16.06 -6.71 10.49
C GLN A 52 -14.90 -7.30 11.29
N ALA A 53 -13.68 -6.75 11.18
CA ALA A 53 -12.45 -7.33 11.73
C ALA A 53 -12.56 -7.70 13.22
N VAL A 54 -13.27 -6.88 14.01
CA VAL A 54 -13.48 -7.12 15.45
C VAL A 54 -14.38 -8.34 15.70
N SER A 55 -15.43 -8.50 14.88
CA SER A 55 -16.42 -9.57 15.04
C SER A 55 -16.11 -10.86 14.28
N ASN A 56 -15.20 -10.79 13.30
CA ASN A 56 -14.83 -11.88 12.41
C ASN A 56 -13.31 -11.89 12.11
N PRO A 57 -12.45 -11.93 13.15
CA PRO A 57 -11.00 -11.76 12.98
C PRO A 57 -10.35 -12.91 12.21
N SER A 58 -10.79 -14.16 12.42
CA SER A 58 -10.21 -15.33 11.76
C SER A 58 -10.45 -15.38 10.25
N ARG A 59 -11.40 -14.58 9.74
CA ARG A 59 -11.71 -14.46 8.30
C ARG A 59 -11.40 -13.07 7.77
N THR A 60 -10.58 -12.30 8.48
CA THR A 60 -10.15 -10.97 8.08
C THR A 60 -8.63 -10.90 8.06
N VAL A 61 -8.07 -10.56 6.91
CA VAL A 61 -6.65 -10.44 6.64
C VAL A 61 -6.26 -8.97 6.65
N VAL A 62 -5.28 -8.64 7.48
CA VAL A 62 -4.69 -7.30 7.62
C VAL A 62 -3.18 -7.38 7.40
N SER A 63 -2.55 -6.24 7.09
CA SER A 63 -1.09 -6.08 7.01
C SER A 63 -0.37 -7.10 6.10
N ILE A 64 -1.07 -7.61 5.08
CA ILE A 64 -0.55 -8.66 4.18
C ILE A 64 0.72 -8.24 3.44
N LYS A 65 0.92 -6.93 3.26
CA LYS A 65 2.11 -6.37 2.59
C LYS A 65 3.42 -6.77 3.31
N ARG A 66 3.37 -6.99 4.63
CA ARG A 66 4.53 -7.47 5.42
C ARG A 66 5.04 -8.84 4.95
N HIS A 67 4.19 -9.63 4.30
CA HIS A 67 4.50 -10.99 3.84
C HIS A 67 4.80 -11.09 2.33
N MET A 68 4.88 -9.97 1.62
CA MET A 68 5.17 -10.00 0.18
C MET A 68 6.53 -10.62 -0.09
N GLY A 69 6.58 -11.58 -1.02
CA GLY A 69 7.80 -12.28 -1.41
C GLY A 69 8.22 -13.43 -0.47
N GLU A 70 7.43 -13.73 0.57
CA GLU A 70 7.63 -14.86 1.49
C GLU A 70 6.79 -16.08 1.07
N ASP A 71 7.16 -17.28 1.53
CA ASP A 71 6.31 -18.47 1.44
C ASP A 71 5.25 -18.48 2.55
N TYR A 72 4.50 -17.38 2.64
CA TYR A 72 3.40 -17.20 3.57
C TYR A 72 2.08 -17.59 2.90
N LYS A 73 1.15 -18.16 3.67
CA LYS A 73 -0.20 -18.50 3.20
C LYS A 73 -1.24 -18.14 4.24
N VAL A 74 -2.35 -17.57 3.77
CA VAL A 74 -3.54 -17.37 4.59
C VAL A 74 -4.58 -18.41 4.19
N THR A 75 -5.08 -19.18 5.16
CA THR A 75 -6.10 -20.20 4.91
C THR A 75 -7.46 -19.71 5.40
N ILE A 76 -8.42 -19.53 4.48
CA ILE A 76 -9.81 -19.18 4.79
C ILE A 76 -10.73 -20.26 4.22
N ASP A 77 -11.55 -20.88 5.08
CA ASP A 77 -12.52 -21.93 4.71
C ASP A 77 -11.92 -23.07 3.85
N GLY A 78 -10.69 -23.49 4.20
CA GLY A 78 -9.97 -24.56 3.49
C GLY A 78 -9.33 -24.14 2.17
N LYS A 79 -9.39 -22.86 1.79
CA LYS A 79 -8.67 -22.30 0.65
C LYS A 79 -7.45 -21.52 1.12
N SER A 80 -6.29 -21.83 0.54
CA SER A 80 -5.04 -21.13 0.81
C SER A 80 -4.82 -20.02 -0.21
N TYR A 81 -4.49 -18.83 0.28
CA TYR A 81 -4.18 -17.65 -0.51
C TYR A 81 -2.75 -17.19 -0.22
N THR A 82 -2.06 -16.76 -1.26
CA THR A 82 -0.77 -16.09 -1.19
C THR A 82 -0.93 -14.60 -0.84
N PRO A 83 0.13 -13.94 -0.32
CA PRO A 83 0.20 -12.50 -0.18
C PRO A 83 -0.17 -11.75 -1.46
N GLN A 84 0.25 -12.27 -2.61
CA GLN A 84 -0.02 -11.71 -3.93
C GLN A 84 -1.52 -11.79 -4.28
N GLU A 85 -2.17 -12.92 -3.99
CA GLU A 85 -3.61 -13.08 -4.24
C GLU A 85 -4.45 -12.17 -3.33
N ILE A 86 -4.11 -12.05 -2.04
CA ILE A 86 -4.80 -11.12 -1.14
C ILE A 86 -4.56 -9.67 -1.56
N SER A 87 -3.32 -9.30 -1.89
CA SER A 87 -2.99 -7.96 -2.40
C SER A 87 -3.71 -7.66 -3.72
N ALA A 88 -3.86 -8.65 -4.59
CA ALA A 88 -4.63 -8.51 -5.83
C ALA A 88 -6.11 -8.19 -5.57
N MET A 89 -6.71 -8.72 -4.50
CA MET A 89 -8.09 -8.36 -4.12
C MET A 89 -8.21 -6.87 -3.72
N ILE A 90 -7.17 -6.31 -3.10
CA ILE A 90 -7.09 -4.87 -2.78
C ILE A 90 -6.97 -4.07 -4.09
N LEU A 91 -6.04 -4.47 -4.97
CA LEU A 91 -5.82 -3.82 -6.27
C LEU A 91 -7.07 -3.88 -7.17
N GLN A 92 -7.82 -4.98 -7.14
CA GLN A 92 -9.10 -5.11 -7.86
C GLN A 92 -10.14 -4.10 -7.37
N LYS A 93 -10.23 -3.85 -6.05
CA LYS A 93 -11.12 -2.80 -5.53
C LYS A 93 -10.67 -1.41 -6.00
N LEU A 94 -9.38 -1.09 -5.88
CA LEU A 94 -8.84 0.20 -6.31
C LEU A 94 -9.03 0.44 -7.81
N LYS A 95 -8.84 -0.61 -8.62
CA LYS A 95 -9.14 -0.59 -10.05
C LYS A 95 -10.61 -0.30 -10.30
N ALA A 96 -11.53 -1.01 -9.65
CA ALA A 96 -12.97 -0.81 -9.83
C ALA A 96 -13.41 0.61 -9.41
N ASP A 97 -12.86 1.12 -8.30
CA ASP A 97 -13.10 2.48 -7.83
C ASP A 97 -12.59 3.52 -8.87
N ALA A 98 -11.43 3.28 -9.47
CA ALA A 98 -10.89 4.14 -10.54
C ALA A 98 -11.70 4.07 -11.84
N GLU A 99 -12.14 2.88 -12.25
CA GLU A 99 -12.98 2.69 -13.43
C GLU A 99 -14.34 3.39 -13.26
N ALA A 100 -14.93 3.31 -12.07
CA ALA A 100 -16.18 4.00 -11.76
C ALA A 100 -16.04 5.54 -11.80
N TYR A 101 -14.90 6.06 -11.33
CA TYR A 101 -14.60 7.48 -11.35
C TYR A 101 -14.33 8.00 -12.76
N LEU A 102 -13.55 7.27 -13.56
CA LEU A 102 -13.18 7.68 -14.93
C LEU A 102 -14.27 7.41 -15.97
N GLY A 103 -15.18 6.44 -15.71
CA GLY A 103 -16.19 6.01 -16.66
C GLY A 103 -15.67 5.11 -17.78
N GLU A 104 -14.43 4.63 -17.67
CA GLU A 104 -13.77 3.73 -18.63
C GLU A 104 -12.95 2.64 -17.94
N LYS A 105 -12.47 1.65 -18.71
CA LYS A 105 -11.67 0.56 -18.17
C LYS A 105 -10.23 1.00 -17.89
N VAL A 106 -9.68 0.53 -16.77
CA VAL A 106 -8.29 0.77 -16.37
C VAL A 106 -7.50 -0.52 -16.57
N THR A 107 -6.60 -0.51 -17.55
CA THR A 107 -5.77 -1.67 -17.90
C THR A 107 -4.36 -1.59 -17.35
N ASP A 108 -3.81 -0.38 -17.21
CA ASP A 108 -2.40 -0.17 -16.93
C ASP A 108 -2.21 0.57 -15.60
N ALA A 109 -1.17 0.20 -14.85
CA ALA A 109 -0.85 0.86 -13.59
C ALA A 109 0.65 0.94 -13.33
N VAL A 110 1.03 1.98 -12.60
CA VAL A 110 2.29 2.05 -11.85
C VAL A 110 1.95 1.80 -10.39
N ILE A 111 2.67 0.88 -9.74
CA ILE A 111 2.45 0.49 -8.35
C ILE A 111 3.68 0.84 -7.52
N THR A 112 3.48 1.39 -6.32
CA THR A 112 4.58 1.71 -5.40
C THR A 112 5.04 0.49 -4.59
N CYS A 113 6.30 0.48 -4.17
CA CYS A 113 6.80 -0.42 -3.12
C CYS A 113 7.90 0.25 -2.28
N PRO A 114 8.21 -0.27 -1.08
CA PRO A 114 9.33 0.21 -0.28
C PRO A 114 10.65 0.14 -1.06
N ALA A 115 11.55 1.09 -0.82
CA ALA A 115 12.80 1.16 -1.59
C ALA A 115 13.74 -0.02 -1.28
N TYR A 116 13.70 -0.55 -0.04
CA TYR A 116 14.51 -1.70 0.37
C TYR A 116 13.92 -3.06 -0.04
N PHE A 117 12.76 -3.11 -0.69
CA PHE A 117 12.19 -4.38 -1.17
C PHE A 117 13.19 -5.10 -2.09
N THR A 118 13.37 -6.39 -1.83
CA THR A 118 14.20 -7.26 -2.68
C THR A 118 13.52 -7.51 -4.03
N ASP A 119 14.27 -8.06 -4.98
CA ASP A 119 13.73 -8.43 -6.30
C ASP A 119 12.54 -9.38 -6.21
N SER A 120 12.55 -10.32 -5.25
CA SER A 120 11.42 -11.25 -5.06
C SER A 120 10.16 -10.55 -4.55
N GLN A 121 10.30 -9.57 -3.65
CA GLN A 121 9.16 -8.79 -3.13
C GLN A 121 8.59 -7.85 -4.19
N ARG A 122 9.46 -7.24 -5.01
CA ARG A 122 9.08 -6.44 -6.18
C ARG A 122 8.33 -7.28 -7.20
N GLN A 123 8.84 -8.47 -7.51
CA GLN A 123 8.17 -9.40 -8.42
C GLN A 123 6.82 -9.85 -7.87
N ALA A 124 6.73 -10.19 -6.57
CA ALA A 124 5.46 -10.52 -5.92
C ALA A 124 4.43 -9.38 -6.04
N THR A 125 4.87 -8.12 -5.92
CA THR A 125 4.00 -6.94 -6.06
C THR A 125 3.51 -6.79 -7.50
N LYS A 126 4.40 -7.05 -8.48
CA LYS A 126 4.05 -7.08 -9.90
C LYS A 126 3.05 -8.20 -10.21
N ASP A 127 3.24 -9.38 -9.64
CA ASP A 127 2.34 -10.54 -9.79
C ASP A 127 0.95 -10.23 -9.22
N ALA A 128 0.87 -9.58 -8.06
CA ALA A 128 -0.39 -9.12 -7.49
C ALA A 128 -1.16 -8.19 -8.46
N GLY A 129 -0.44 -7.27 -9.13
CA GLY A 129 -1.01 -6.43 -10.19
C GLY A 129 -1.53 -7.24 -11.37
N ALA A 130 -0.77 -8.22 -11.84
CA ALA A 130 -1.18 -9.11 -12.94
C ALA A 130 -2.44 -9.92 -12.57
N ILE A 131 -2.49 -10.50 -11.37
CA ILE A 131 -3.66 -11.23 -10.84
C ILE A 131 -4.88 -10.31 -10.72
N ALA A 132 -4.67 -9.02 -10.43
CA ALA A 132 -5.73 -8.02 -10.40
C ALA A 132 -6.23 -7.58 -11.80
N GLY A 133 -5.62 -8.11 -12.87
CA GLY A 133 -5.93 -7.71 -14.24
C GLY A 133 -5.40 -6.32 -14.60
N LEU A 134 -4.27 -5.94 -14.01
CA LEU A 134 -3.53 -4.73 -14.34
C LEU A 134 -2.21 -5.12 -15.04
N ASN A 135 -1.93 -4.47 -16.16
CA ASN A 135 -0.60 -4.46 -16.74
C ASN A 135 0.28 -3.48 -15.94
N VAL A 136 1.20 -4.03 -15.16
CA VAL A 136 2.09 -3.24 -14.30
C VAL A 136 3.22 -2.66 -15.14
N LEU A 137 3.07 -1.41 -15.58
CA LEU A 137 4.02 -0.69 -16.41
C LEU A 137 5.36 -0.49 -15.69
N ARG A 138 5.29 -0.19 -14.39
CA ARG A 138 6.47 0.06 -13.56
C ARG A 138 6.15 -0.20 -12.09
N ILE A 139 7.11 -0.76 -11.38
CA ILE A 139 7.18 -0.68 -9.92
C ILE A 139 8.08 0.51 -9.59
N ILE A 140 7.57 1.47 -8.82
CA ILE A 140 8.33 2.65 -8.38
C ILE A 140 8.55 2.59 -6.87
N ASN A 141 9.70 3.09 -6.41
CA ASN A 141 9.96 3.19 -4.99
C ASN A 141 9.06 4.27 -4.37
N GLU A 142 8.44 3.98 -3.24
CA GLU A 142 7.68 4.92 -2.41
C GLU A 142 8.41 6.25 -2.20
N PRO A 143 9.67 6.30 -1.75
CA PRO A 143 10.36 7.56 -1.55
C PRO A 143 10.59 8.35 -2.85
N THR A 144 10.75 7.67 -3.99
CA THR A 144 10.83 8.33 -5.31
C THR A 144 9.47 8.87 -5.75
N ALA A 145 8.38 8.16 -5.47
CA ALA A 145 7.03 8.66 -5.74
C ALA A 145 6.72 9.91 -4.90
N SER A 146 7.09 9.89 -3.61
CA SER A 146 6.96 11.03 -2.71
C SER A 146 7.82 12.22 -3.15
N SER A 147 9.06 11.98 -3.60
CA SER A 147 9.94 13.04 -4.10
C SER A 147 9.44 13.64 -5.40
N LEU A 148 8.86 12.83 -6.31
CA LEU A 148 8.20 13.33 -7.51
C LEU A 148 7.03 14.23 -7.14
N ALA A 149 6.14 13.79 -6.24
CA ALA A 149 5.00 14.58 -5.81
C ALA A 149 5.41 15.94 -5.18
N TYR A 150 6.49 15.96 -4.39
CA TYR A 150 6.98 17.19 -3.76
C TYR A 150 7.83 18.07 -4.68
N GLY A 151 8.62 17.45 -5.55
CA GLY A 151 9.70 18.11 -6.27
C GLY A 151 9.39 18.56 -7.69
N LEU A 152 8.16 18.39 -8.19
CA LEU A 152 7.72 18.87 -9.51
C LEU A 152 8.03 20.35 -9.74
N ASP A 153 7.83 21.20 -8.72
CA ASP A 153 8.15 22.63 -8.83
C ASP A 153 9.62 22.94 -8.60
N LYS A 154 10.34 22.08 -7.86
CA LYS A 154 11.78 22.23 -7.61
C LYS A 154 12.62 21.87 -8.82
N ILE A 155 12.15 20.94 -9.67
CA ILE A 155 12.79 20.65 -10.97
C ILE A 155 12.93 21.94 -11.80
N LYS A 156 11.96 22.86 -11.72
CA LYS A 156 11.92 24.08 -12.52
C LYS A 156 12.93 25.15 -12.07
N ASP A 157 13.49 25.04 -10.86
CA ASP A 157 14.45 26.03 -10.35
C ASP A 157 15.90 25.78 -10.79
N GLY A 158 16.16 24.63 -11.42
CA GLY A 158 17.47 24.25 -11.99
C GLY A 158 18.56 24.05 -10.93
N LYS A 159 18.22 23.97 -9.64
CA LYS A 159 19.17 23.76 -8.56
C LYS A 159 19.22 22.30 -8.14
N GLU A 160 20.35 21.93 -7.58
CA GLU A 160 20.45 20.66 -6.86
C GLU A 160 19.68 20.75 -5.55
N HIS A 161 18.85 19.73 -5.28
CA HIS A 161 18.17 19.59 -3.99
C HIS A 161 18.42 18.21 -3.43
N ARG A 162 18.74 18.17 -2.14
CA ARG A 162 18.86 16.92 -1.40
C ARG A 162 17.69 16.76 -0.45
N PHE A 163 17.05 15.61 -0.48
CA PHE A 163 15.88 15.28 0.32
C PHE A 163 16.18 14.11 1.25
N LEU A 164 15.71 14.21 2.48
CA LEU A 164 15.52 13.05 3.35
C LEU A 164 14.03 12.69 3.31
N ILE A 165 13.72 11.52 2.80
CA ILE A 165 12.37 10.95 2.90
C ILE A 165 12.37 10.05 4.13
N TYR A 166 11.56 10.41 5.11
CA TYR A 166 11.28 9.62 6.30
C TYR A 166 9.83 9.16 6.21
N ASP A 167 9.63 7.87 5.96
CA ASP A 167 8.31 7.26 5.80
C ASP A 167 8.09 6.23 6.90
N LEU A 168 7.18 6.53 7.82
CA LEU A 168 6.78 5.64 8.91
C LEU A 168 5.30 5.30 8.71
N GLY A 169 5.07 4.21 7.98
CA GLY A 169 3.73 3.70 7.70
C GLY A 169 3.16 2.90 8.87
N GLY A 170 2.01 2.27 8.62
CA GLY A 170 1.40 1.41 9.63
C GLY A 170 2.13 0.07 9.82
N GLY A 171 2.88 -0.38 8.81
CA GLY A 171 3.60 -1.66 8.92
C GLY A 171 5.10 -1.63 8.64
N THR A 172 5.59 -0.55 8.06
CA THR A 172 6.94 -0.48 7.53
C THR A 172 7.53 0.89 7.81
N PHE A 173 8.84 0.91 8.03
CA PHE A 173 9.62 2.12 8.16
C PHE A 173 10.65 2.15 7.05
N ASP A 174 10.70 3.26 6.33
CA ASP A 174 11.58 3.52 5.20
C ASP A 174 12.27 4.87 5.41
N VAL A 175 13.58 4.91 5.17
CA VAL A 175 14.35 6.15 5.13
C VAL A 175 15.25 6.17 3.90
N SER A 176 15.15 7.25 3.13
CA SER A 176 15.95 7.39 1.91
C SER A 176 16.49 8.81 1.78
N ILE A 177 17.73 8.91 1.30
CA ILE A 177 18.33 10.17 0.87
C ILE A 177 18.25 10.20 -0.65
N LEU A 178 17.62 11.24 -1.18
CA LEU A 178 17.48 11.46 -2.60
C LEU A 178 18.18 12.75 -3.01
N ASN A 179 18.84 12.71 -4.16
CA ASN A 179 19.37 13.88 -4.83
C ASN A 179 18.52 14.18 -6.06
N LEU A 180 18.18 15.44 -6.26
CA LEU A 180 17.61 15.96 -7.49
C LEU A 180 18.68 16.81 -8.17
N ALA A 181 19.23 16.30 -9.26
CA ALA A 181 20.18 17.01 -10.11
C ALA A 181 19.73 16.88 -11.56
N ASP A 182 19.82 17.97 -12.32
CA ASP A 182 19.42 18.03 -13.75
C ASP A 182 18.01 17.48 -14.04
N GLY A 183 17.08 17.67 -13.10
CA GLY A 183 15.70 17.17 -13.22
C GLY A 183 15.53 15.66 -13.01
N VAL A 184 16.59 14.96 -12.60
CA VAL A 184 16.59 13.52 -12.32
C VAL A 184 16.66 13.28 -10.81
N PHE A 185 15.77 12.43 -10.31
CA PHE A 185 15.84 11.92 -8.94
C PHE A 185 16.72 10.68 -8.86
N GLU A 186 17.77 10.75 -8.05
CA GLU A 186 18.65 9.63 -7.74
C GLU A 186 18.51 9.26 -6.26
N VAL A 187 18.40 7.96 -5.96
CA VAL A 187 18.43 7.45 -4.59
C VAL A 187 19.88 7.20 -4.21
N GLU A 188 20.45 8.06 -3.36
CA GLU A 188 21.84 7.93 -2.92
C GLU A 188 22.01 6.84 -1.87
N ALA A 189 21.04 6.74 -0.95
CA ALA A 189 21.02 5.73 0.10
C ALA A 189 19.59 5.44 0.50
N SER A 190 19.31 4.18 0.82
CA SER A 190 18.04 3.76 1.39
C SER A 190 18.25 2.67 2.43
N HIS A 191 17.51 2.76 3.53
CA HIS A 191 17.43 1.73 4.55
C HIS A 191 16.00 1.68 5.10
N GLY A 192 15.66 0.65 5.85
CA GLY A 192 14.36 0.59 6.52
C GLY A 192 14.24 -0.61 7.43
N ASN A 193 13.00 -0.86 7.84
CA ASN A 193 12.59 -2.03 8.61
C ASN A 193 11.15 -2.42 8.22
N GLY A 194 11.01 -3.60 7.59
CA GLY A 194 9.71 -4.15 7.19
C GLY A 194 8.81 -4.60 8.36
N HIS A 195 9.35 -4.58 9.58
CA HIS A 195 8.72 -5.02 10.81
C HIS A 195 8.63 -3.90 11.86
N LEU A 196 8.50 -2.64 11.42
CA LEU A 196 8.35 -1.47 12.28
C LEU A 196 7.33 -0.50 11.67
N GLY A 197 6.22 -0.25 12.35
CA GLY A 197 5.23 0.74 11.92
C GLY A 197 4.14 0.95 12.98
N GLY A 198 3.11 1.73 12.64
CA GLY A 198 1.98 2.03 13.51
C GLY A 198 1.32 0.82 14.22
N ASP A 199 1.25 -0.35 13.56
CA ASP A 199 0.73 -1.59 14.17
C ASP A 199 1.50 -1.96 15.45
N ASP A 200 2.82 -1.70 15.48
CA ASP A 200 3.68 -1.97 16.63
C ASP A 200 3.43 -0.97 17.78
N PHE A 201 3.09 0.28 17.44
CA PHE A 201 2.69 1.29 18.43
C PHE A 201 1.32 0.93 19.03
N ASP A 202 0.35 0.55 18.18
CA ASP A 202 -0.97 0.10 18.60
C ASP A 202 -0.86 -1.11 19.55
N ALA A 203 0.00 -2.09 19.21
CA ALA A 203 0.24 -3.24 20.06
C ALA A 203 0.75 -2.85 21.46
N ARG A 204 1.69 -1.90 21.57
CA ARG A 204 2.21 -1.43 22.86
C ARG A 204 1.16 -0.71 23.70
N VAL A 205 0.31 0.09 23.07
CA VAL A 205 -0.81 0.75 23.77
C VAL A 205 -1.81 -0.30 24.26
N MET A 206 -2.16 -1.28 23.43
CA MET A 206 -3.08 -2.37 23.79
C MET A 206 -2.54 -3.21 24.95
N GLU A 207 -1.26 -3.56 24.91
CA GLU A 207 -0.60 -4.30 26.01
C GLU A 207 -0.64 -3.50 27.32
N TRP A 208 -0.37 -2.19 27.26
CA TRP A 208 -0.44 -1.30 28.41
C TRP A 208 -1.86 -1.22 29.00
N ILE A 209 -2.89 -1.06 28.16
CA ILE A 209 -4.30 -1.05 28.59
C ILE A 209 -4.67 -2.39 29.25
N ALA A 210 -4.33 -3.51 28.62
CA ALA A 210 -4.64 -4.84 29.13
C ALA A 210 -3.98 -5.10 30.49
N LYS A 211 -2.72 -4.65 30.66
CA LYS A 211 -2.02 -4.72 31.95
C LYS A 211 -2.73 -3.88 33.01
N LYS A 212 -3.08 -2.62 32.70
CA LYS A 212 -3.79 -1.72 33.62
C LYS A 212 -5.16 -2.22 34.03
N TYR A 213 -5.87 -2.89 33.14
CA TYR A 213 -7.16 -3.51 33.45
C TYR A 213 -7.03 -4.71 34.39
N LYS A 214 -6.00 -5.56 34.22
CA LYS A 214 -5.74 -6.70 35.12
C LYS A 214 -5.28 -6.31 36.53
N GLU A 215 -4.75 -5.09 36.68
CA GLU A 215 -4.34 -4.54 37.98
C GLU A 215 -5.53 -4.00 38.81
N GLN A 216 -6.75 -3.97 38.24
CA GLN A 216 -8.00 -3.60 38.93
C GLN A 216 -8.70 -4.84 39.49
#